data_AF-A0A3M1L4A4-F1
#
_entry.id   AF-A0A3M1L4A4-F1
#
_cell.length_a   1.000
_cell.length_b   1.000
_cell.length_c   1.000
_cell.angle_alpha   90.00
_cell.angle_beta   90.00
_cell.angle_gamma   90.00
#
_symmetry.space_group_name_H-M   'P 1'
#
loop_
_entity.id
_entity.type
_entity.pdbx_description
1 polymer ?
#
loop_
_entity_poly.entity_id
_entity_poly.type
_entity_poly.pdbx_seq_one_letter_code
_entity_poly.pdbx_strand_id
1 'polypeptide(L)'
;MSLTKGRYSIDLIKDRYTAWSAWSSDSCTVTTGCSQLVSPIEKGWLNSFAVMSPAISQVEIAGVSIPLTNAEIGSGFALDFFHQGNIFRQMQNTRAFGVADALIYPSAELAFAAARGATFLLEEDTTIGIFLTDGPDLSAFADNRGGLSLDISFIPDNSSQKVPEPNNLLSVAAIGITLGLKRLVS
;
A
#
# COMPACT_ATOMS: atom_id res chain seq x y z
N MET A 1 6.14 7.84 8.24
CA MET A 1 5.37 9.09 8.39
C MET A 1 4.69 9.07 9.75
N SER A 2 4.74 10.18 10.51
CA SER A 2 4.04 10.27 11.80
C SER A 2 2.60 10.74 11.61
N LEU A 3 1.66 10.04 12.24
CA LEU A 3 0.22 10.31 12.20
C LEU A 3 -0.34 10.31 13.63
N THR A 4 -1.36 11.12 13.88
CA THR A 4 -2.09 11.09 15.15
C THR A 4 -3.09 9.94 15.19
N LYS A 5 -3.57 9.58 16.37
CA LYS A 5 -4.69 8.67 16.57
C LYS A 5 -5.89 9.06 15.69
N GLY A 6 -6.57 8.06 15.14
CA GLY A 6 -7.83 8.21 14.43
C GLY A 6 -7.89 7.42 13.14
N ARG A 7 -8.92 7.67 12.34
CA ARG A 7 -9.19 6.94 11.10
C ARG A 7 -8.59 7.68 9.91
N TYR A 8 -8.01 6.95 8.98
CA TYR A 8 -7.39 7.47 7.76
C TYR A 8 -7.88 6.70 6.55
N SER A 9 -7.97 7.37 5.39
CA SER A 9 -7.95 6.73 4.08
C SER A 9 -6.55 6.79 3.49
N ILE A 10 -6.23 5.80 2.68
CA ILE A 10 -5.06 5.77 1.80
C ILE A 10 -5.52 5.34 0.42
N ASP A 11 -5.30 6.21 -0.56
CA ASP A 11 -5.77 6.03 -1.93
C ASP A 11 -4.61 6.19 -2.91
N LEU A 12 -4.61 5.38 -3.98
CA LEU A 12 -3.69 5.61 -5.07
C LEU A 12 -4.14 6.82 -5.88
N ILE A 13 -3.19 7.69 -6.21
CA ILE A 13 -3.43 8.86 -7.05
C ILE A 13 -2.58 8.81 -8.32
N LYS A 14 -3.12 9.41 -9.38
CA LYS A 14 -2.39 9.60 -10.62
C LYS A 14 -1.51 10.85 -10.51
N ASP A 15 -0.28 10.64 -10.04
CA ASP A 15 0.75 11.68 -9.96
C ASP A 15 2.07 11.17 -10.56
N ARG A 16 3.20 11.24 -9.86
CA ARG A 16 4.53 10.89 -10.38
C ARG A 16 4.66 9.43 -10.78
N TYR A 17 4.00 8.54 -10.03
CA TYR A 17 3.95 7.11 -10.29
C TYR A 17 2.53 6.56 -10.07
N THR A 18 2.11 5.63 -10.92
CA THR A 18 0.76 5.05 -10.90
C THR A 18 0.74 3.55 -10.60
N ALA A 19 1.85 2.86 -10.86
CA ALA A 19 2.03 1.43 -10.64
C ALA A 19 3.53 1.12 -10.58
N TRP A 20 3.86 -0.07 -10.08
CA TRP A 20 5.23 -0.53 -9.98
C TRP A 20 5.37 -1.95 -10.53
N SER A 21 6.58 -2.41 -10.82
CA SER A 21 6.85 -3.74 -11.35
C SER A 21 8.07 -4.33 -10.64
N ALA A 22 7.89 -5.55 -10.11
CA ALA A 22 8.95 -6.40 -9.55
C ALA A 22 9.79 -7.03 -10.67
N TRP A 23 11.12 -7.03 -10.59
CA TRP A 23 11.99 -7.57 -11.65
C TRP A 23 12.57 -8.96 -11.32
N SER A 24 12.91 -9.65 -12.41
CA SER A 24 14.02 -10.60 -12.52
C SER A 24 15.08 -9.98 -13.44
N SER A 25 16.33 -10.41 -13.29
CA SER A 25 17.56 -9.83 -13.86
C SER A 25 17.65 -9.58 -15.38
N ASP A 26 16.61 -9.80 -16.18
CA ASP A 26 16.66 -9.73 -17.65
C ASP A 26 15.90 -8.53 -18.24
N SER A 27 16.51 -7.93 -19.25
CA SER A 27 16.12 -6.72 -20.00
C SER A 27 14.61 -6.53 -20.18
N CYS A 28 13.98 -5.78 -19.28
CA CYS A 28 12.59 -5.38 -19.37
C CYS A 28 12.44 -4.09 -20.18
N THR A 29 11.75 -4.15 -21.32
CA THR A 29 11.26 -2.96 -22.02
C THR A 29 10.02 -2.43 -21.30
N VAL A 30 10.03 -1.14 -20.96
CA VAL A 30 9.10 -0.46 -20.02
C VAL A 30 7.62 -0.70 -20.32
N THR A 31 7.23 -1.05 -21.54
CA THR A 31 5.82 -1.08 -21.96
C THR A 31 5.00 -2.23 -21.41
N THR A 32 5.58 -3.38 -21.08
CA THR A 32 4.82 -4.61 -20.72
C THR A 32 4.97 -5.05 -19.28
N GLY A 33 5.74 -4.31 -18.46
CA GLY A 33 6.18 -4.79 -17.15
C GLY A 33 7.15 -5.97 -17.28
N CYS A 34 7.65 -6.44 -16.14
CA CYS A 34 8.86 -7.25 -16.06
C CYS A 34 8.59 -8.65 -15.53
N SER A 35 9.39 -9.63 -15.94
CA SER A 35 9.23 -11.02 -15.50
C SER A 35 9.48 -11.12 -14.01
N GLN A 36 8.57 -11.75 -13.27
CA GLN A 36 8.78 -12.01 -11.85
C GLN A 36 9.57 -13.33 -11.64
N LEU A 37 10.38 -13.38 -10.58
CA LEU A 37 11.17 -14.57 -10.19
C LEU A 37 10.34 -15.68 -9.53
N VAL A 38 9.08 -15.41 -9.18
CA VAL A 38 8.18 -16.36 -8.54
C VAL A 38 7.25 -17.00 -9.57
N SER A 39 7.13 -18.32 -9.52
CA SER A 39 6.29 -19.09 -10.43
C SER A 39 4.80 -18.93 -10.08
N PRO A 40 3.89 -18.77 -11.07
CA PRO A 40 4.18 -18.68 -12.50
C PRO A 40 4.91 -17.38 -12.86
N ILE A 41 5.92 -17.48 -13.74
CA ILE A 41 6.69 -16.31 -14.22
C ILE A 41 5.74 -15.44 -15.03
N GLU A 42 5.14 -14.46 -14.37
CA GLU A 42 4.23 -13.51 -14.99
C GLU A 42 4.94 -12.16 -15.17
N LYS A 43 4.71 -11.54 -16.33
CA LYS A 43 5.22 -10.20 -16.66
C LYS A 43 4.14 -9.18 -16.42
N GLY A 44 4.44 -8.11 -15.70
CA GLY A 44 3.51 -7.00 -15.63
C GLY A 44 3.73 -6.01 -14.50
N TRP A 45 2.68 -5.25 -14.25
CA TRP A 45 2.58 -4.16 -13.31
C TRP A 45 1.67 -4.54 -12.16
N LEU A 46 1.99 -3.98 -10.99
CA LEU A 46 1.32 -4.18 -9.71
C LEU A 46 0.80 -2.84 -9.21
N ASN A 47 -0.34 -2.89 -8.55
CA ASN A 47 -0.98 -1.75 -7.89
C ASN A 47 -0.96 -1.87 -6.36
N SER A 48 -0.15 -2.80 -5.85
CA SER A 48 -0.20 -3.22 -4.47
C SER A 48 0.77 -2.46 -3.58
N PHE A 49 0.37 -2.24 -2.33
CA PHE A 49 1.19 -1.64 -1.29
C PHE A 49 0.83 -2.20 0.07
N ALA A 50 1.71 -2.02 1.04
CA ALA A 50 1.44 -2.39 2.42
C ALA A 50 1.76 -1.24 3.38
N VAL A 51 1.03 -1.23 4.49
CA VAL A 51 1.14 -0.25 5.57
C VAL A 51 1.39 -1.00 6.87
N MET A 52 2.35 -0.54 7.66
CA MET A 52 2.68 -1.12 8.95
C MET A 52 2.70 -0.07 10.07
N SER A 53 2.20 -0.44 11.24
CA SER A 53 2.38 0.27 12.50
C SER A 53 1.88 -0.60 13.67
N PRO A 54 2.46 -0.47 14.88
CA PRO A 54 1.92 -1.09 16.09
C PRO A 54 0.46 -0.71 16.38
N ALA A 55 0.04 0.50 15.98
CA ALA A 55 -1.22 1.11 16.41
C ALA A 55 -2.41 0.82 15.49
N ILE A 56 -2.22 0.13 14.37
CA ILE A 56 -3.32 -0.19 13.44
C ILE A 56 -4.24 -1.20 14.11
N SER A 57 -5.55 -0.94 14.23
CA SER A 57 -6.47 -1.90 14.86
C SER A 57 -7.63 -2.35 13.99
N GLN A 58 -7.96 -1.58 12.96
CA GLN A 58 -9.02 -1.91 12.00
C GLN A 58 -8.54 -1.55 10.61
N VAL A 59 -8.95 -2.35 9.62
CA VAL A 59 -8.65 -2.15 8.21
C VAL A 59 -9.89 -2.49 7.41
N GLU A 60 -10.19 -1.64 6.43
CA GLU A 60 -11.21 -1.88 5.42
C GLU A 60 -10.61 -1.63 4.04
N ILE A 61 -10.85 -2.53 3.10
CA ILE A 61 -10.39 -2.39 1.72
C ILE A 61 -11.61 -2.48 0.81
N ALA A 62 -11.83 -1.45 -0.01
CA ALA A 62 -13.04 -1.32 -0.82
C ALA A 62 -14.35 -1.51 -0.02
N GLY A 63 -14.38 -0.98 1.22
CA GLY A 63 -15.54 -1.07 2.12
C GLY A 63 -15.72 -2.44 2.80
N VAL A 64 -14.81 -3.39 2.61
CA VAL A 64 -14.85 -4.70 3.24
C VAL A 64 -13.87 -4.73 4.41
N SER A 65 -14.37 -5.03 5.61
CA SER A 65 -13.54 -5.20 6.80
C SER A 65 -12.61 -6.39 6.65
N ILE A 66 -11.31 -6.18 6.89
CA ILE A 66 -10.29 -7.20 6.83
C ILE A 66 -9.96 -7.64 8.27
N PRO A 67 -10.24 -8.89 8.65
CA PRO A 67 -10.01 -9.35 10.02
C PRO A 67 -8.51 -9.45 10.32
N LEU A 68 -8.13 -9.04 11.52
CA LEU A 68 -6.78 -9.26 12.02
C LEU A 68 -6.56 -10.77 12.23
N THR A 69 -5.52 -11.30 11.61
CA THR A 69 -5.10 -12.68 11.80
C THR A 69 -3.82 -12.75 12.62
N ASN A 70 -3.75 -13.71 13.54
CA ASN A 70 -2.57 -13.98 14.37
C ASN A 70 -1.52 -14.84 13.63
N ALA A 71 -1.59 -14.92 12.31
CA ALA A 71 -0.57 -15.59 11.52
C ALA A 71 0.72 -14.76 11.60
N GLU A 72 1.79 -15.38 12.10
CA GLU A 72 3.10 -14.73 12.10
C GLU A 72 3.44 -14.26 10.68
N ILE A 73 3.87 -13.00 10.57
CA ILE A 73 4.58 -12.49 9.39
C ILE A 73 5.94 -13.19 9.38
N GLY A 74 5.98 -14.43 8.90
CA GLY A 74 7.23 -15.11 8.59
C GLY A 74 7.94 -14.41 7.43
N SER A 75 9.07 -14.96 6.98
CA SER A 75 9.75 -14.55 5.74
C SER A 75 8.84 -14.62 4.49
N GLY A 76 7.69 -15.27 4.61
CA GLY A 76 6.65 -15.35 3.60
C GLY A 76 5.65 -14.19 3.57
N PHE A 77 5.72 -13.14 4.41
CA PHE A 77 4.69 -12.08 4.35
C PHE A 77 4.61 -11.39 2.99
N ALA A 78 5.76 -11.11 2.38
CA ALA A 78 5.79 -10.60 1.01
C ALA A 78 5.13 -11.59 0.04
N LEU A 79 5.49 -12.88 0.13
CA LEU A 79 4.96 -13.94 -0.73
C LEU A 79 3.44 -14.16 -0.54
N ASP A 80 2.99 -14.23 0.71
CA ASP A 80 1.59 -14.34 1.11
C ASP A 80 0.81 -13.14 0.60
N PHE A 81 1.39 -11.95 0.64
CA PHE A 81 0.77 -10.76 0.09
C PHE A 81 0.63 -10.82 -1.44
N PHE A 82 1.66 -11.30 -2.15
CA PHE A 82 1.58 -11.55 -3.59
C PHE A 82 0.46 -12.51 -3.97
N HIS A 83 0.27 -13.58 -3.20
CA HIS A 83 -0.62 -14.67 -3.58
C HIS A 83 -2.04 -14.59 -2.98
N GLN A 84 -2.19 -13.99 -1.80
CA GLN A 84 -3.46 -14.01 -1.05
C GLN A 84 -4.26 -12.70 -1.19
N GLY A 85 -3.66 -11.66 -1.78
CA GLY A 85 -4.30 -10.37 -1.97
C GLY A 85 -4.37 -9.57 -0.66
N ASN A 86 -5.57 -9.08 -0.33
CA ASN A 86 -5.82 -8.26 0.86
C ASN A 86 -5.60 -9.06 2.16
N ILE A 87 -4.67 -8.61 3.00
CA ILE A 87 -4.34 -9.25 4.29
C ILE A 87 -4.20 -8.23 5.42
N PHE A 88 -4.50 -8.65 6.65
CA PHE A 88 -4.19 -7.90 7.88
C PHE A 88 -3.62 -8.85 8.94
N ARG A 89 -2.37 -8.62 9.35
CA ARG A 89 -1.60 -9.53 10.21
C ARG A 89 -0.90 -8.81 11.35
N GLN A 90 -0.58 -9.56 12.40
CA GLN A 90 0.25 -9.10 13.51
C GLN A 90 1.58 -9.88 13.57
N MET A 91 2.67 -9.15 13.79
CA MET A 91 4.01 -9.68 14.04
C MET A 91 4.56 -9.05 15.31
N GLN A 92 4.69 -9.84 16.37
CA GLN A 92 5.11 -9.33 17.67
C GLN A 92 4.24 -8.11 18.07
N ASN A 93 4.86 -6.93 18.16
CA ASN A 93 4.23 -5.67 18.52
C ASN A 93 3.88 -4.80 17.31
N THR A 94 4.02 -5.28 16.06
CA THR A 94 3.71 -4.54 14.84
C THR A 94 2.53 -5.18 14.13
N ARG A 95 1.62 -4.37 13.59
CA ARG A 95 0.56 -4.84 12.71
C ARG A 95 0.81 -4.30 11.31
N ALA A 96 0.44 -5.08 10.30
CA ALA A 96 0.59 -4.69 8.91
C ALA A 96 -0.60 -5.17 8.10
N PHE A 97 -1.08 -4.31 7.21
CA PHE A 97 -2.03 -4.71 6.19
C PHE A 97 -1.47 -4.44 4.81
N GLY A 98 -1.95 -5.23 3.87
CA GLY A 98 -1.62 -5.07 2.47
C GLY A 98 -2.88 -4.90 1.64
N VAL A 99 -2.77 -4.07 0.60
CA VAL A 99 -3.82 -3.82 -0.38
C VAL A 99 -3.38 -4.41 -1.73
N ALA A 100 -4.02 -5.50 -2.15
CA ALA A 100 -3.71 -6.19 -3.41
C ALA A 100 -4.94 -6.92 -3.94
N ASP A 101 -5.06 -6.99 -5.26
CA ASP A 101 -6.03 -7.84 -5.96
C ASP A 101 -5.44 -9.17 -6.44
N ALA A 102 -4.16 -9.43 -6.14
CA ALA A 102 -3.38 -10.59 -6.57
C ALA A 102 -3.34 -10.78 -8.10
N LEU A 103 -3.45 -9.69 -8.87
CA LEU A 103 -3.37 -9.70 -10.31
C LEU A 103 -2.10 -8.99 -10.81
N ILE A 104 -1.62 -9.44 -11.97
CA ILE A 104 -0.52 -8.84 -12.70
C ILE A 104 -1.06 -8.23 -13.99
N TYR A 105 -0.77 -6.94 -14.20
CA TYR A 105 -1.36 -6.16 -15.29
C TYR A 105 -0.38 -5.96 -16.44
N PRO A 106 -0.84 -5.97 -17.70
CA PRO A 106 0.05 -5.79 -18.84
C PRO A 106 0.55 -4.34 -18.99
N SER A 107 -0.08 -3.35 -18.33
CA SER A 107 0.37 -1.95 -18.31
C SER A 107 0.16 -1.29 -16.95
N ALA A 108 0.90 -0.20 -16.70
CA ALA A 108 0.78 0.61 -15.49
C ALA A 108 -0.59 1.28 -15.36
N GLU A 109 -1.21 1.67 -16.47
CA GLU A 109 -2.53 2.28 -16.51
C GLU A 109 -3.61 1.28 -16.09
N LEU A 110 -3.51 0.03 -16.53
CA LEU A 110 -4.47 -1.01 -16.15
C LEU A 110 -4.32 -1.41 -14.68
N ALA A 111 -3.08 -1.51 -14.18
CA ALA A 111 -2.81 -1.69 -12.76
C ALA A 111 -3.44 -0.57 -11.93
N PHE A 112 -3.18 0.68 -12.30
CA PHE A 112 -3.75 1.85 -11.62
C PHE A 112 -5.28 1.88 -11.67
N ALA A 113 -5.89 1.55 -12.82
CA ALA A 113 -7.34 1.53 -12.98
C ALA A 113 -8.02 0.48 -12.08
N ALA A 114 -7.32 -0.60 -11.73
CA ALA A 114 -7.81 -1.63 -10.83
C ALA A 114 -7.44 -1.39 -9.36
N ALA A 115 -6.63 -0.37 -9.08
CA ALA A 115 -6.11 -0.10 -7.75
C ALA A 115 -7.23 0.18 -6.75
N ARG A 116 -6.98 -0.22 -5.50
CA ARG A 116 -7.93 -0.06 -4.40
C ARG A 116 -7.31 0.81 -3.31
N GLY A 117 -8.12 1.68 -2.74
CA GLY A 117 -7.81 2.35 -1.49
C GLY A 117 -8.12 1.48 -0.28
N ALA A 118 -7.65 1.92 0.88
CA ALA A 118 -7.99 1.33 2.17
C ALA A 118 -8.34 2.42 3.17
N THR A 119 -9.15 2.06 4.17
CA THR A 119 -9.25 2.83 5.40
C THR A 119 -8.67 2.03 6.56
N PHE A 120 -8.06 2.72 7.52
CA PHE A 120 -7.52 2.09 8.71
C PHE A 120 -7.66 2.98 9.94
N LEU A 121 -7.76 2.34 11.10
CA LEU A 121 -7.84 3.01 12.41
C LEU A 121 -6.51 2.88 13.14
N LEU A 122 -5.98 4.00 13.61
CA LEU A 122 -4.87 4.07 14.57
C LEU A 122 -5.43 4.32 15.97
N GLU A 123 -5.08 3.47 16.94
CA GLU A 123 -5.55 3.59 18.33
C GLU A 123 -4.78 4.60 19.17
N GLU A 124 -3.59 4.98 18.69
CA GLU A 124 -2.65 5.91 19.31
C GLU A 124 -1.84 6.65 18.24
N ASP A 125 -1.21 7.76 18.65
CA ASP A 125 -0.26 8.49 17.81
C ASP A 125 0.94 7.59 17.49
N THR A 126 1.34 7.52 16.23
CA THR A 126 2.34 6.54 15.80
C THR A 126 3.08 6.99 14.55
N THR A 127 4.12 6.25 14.20
CA THR A 127 4.70 6.30 12.86
C THR A 127 4.21 5.12 12.05
N ILE A 128 3.71 5.38 10.86
CA ILE A 128 3.43 4.34 9.87
C ILE A 128 4.61 4.19 8.90
N GLY A 129 4.89 2.94 8.55
CA GLY A 129 5.73 2.56 7.41
C GLY A 129 4.86 2.20 6.22
N ILE A 130 5.29 2.57 5.01
CA ILE A 130 4.63 2.20 3.75
C ILE A 130 5.69 1.60 2.85
N PHE A 131 5.37 0.48 2.21
CA PHE A 131 6.33 -0.27 1.41
C PHE A 131 5.64 -0.93 0.21
N LEU A 132 6.42 -1.06 -0.86
CA LEU A 132 6.10 -1.95 -1.96
C LEU A 132 6.59 -3.33 -1.56
N THR A 133 5.74 -4.33 -1.74
CA THR A 133 6.05 -5.71 -1.40
C THR A 133 6.67 -6.37 -2.61
N ASP A 134 8.00 -6.44 -2.66
CA ASP A 134 8.71 -7.25 -3.64
C ASP A 134 8.88 -8.68 -3.13
N GLY A 135 9.17 -9.62 -4.02
CA GLY A 135 9.36 -11.03 -3.68
C GLY A 135 10.40 -11.25 -2.57
N PRO A 136 10.57 -12.50 -2.10
CA PRO A 136 11.36 -12.82 -0.91
C PRO A 136 12.86 -12.57 -1.10
N ASP A 137 13.31 -12.34 -2.33
CA ASP A 137 14.70 -12.03 -2.64
C ASP A 137 14.94 -10.52 -2.51
N LEU A 138 15.40 -10.08 -1.33
CA LEU A 138 15.72 -8.68 -1.05
C LEU A 138 16.88 -8.14 -1.92
N SER A 139 17.59 -8.99 -2.66
CA SER A 139 18.55 -8.53 -3.68
C SER A 139 17.87 -8.06 -4.98
N ALA A 140 16.57 -8.36 -5.15
CA ALA A 140 15.72 -7.96 -6.27
C ALA A 140 15.05 -6.58 -6.10
N PHE A 141 15.30 -5.81 -5.03
CA PHE A 141 14.75 -4.44 -5.02
C PHE A 141 15.46 -3.49 -6.00
N ALA A 142 16.69 -3.83 -6.39
CA ALA A 142 17.54 -2.97 -7.22
C ALA A 142 17.04 -2.83 -8.67
N ASP A 143 16.20 -3.76 -9.11
CA ASP A 143 15.75 -3.83 -10.47
C ASP A 143 14.26 -3.46 -10.67
N ASN A 144 13.52 -3.27 -9.57
CA ASN A 144 12.18 -2.69 -9.58
C ASN A 144 12.06 -1.39 -10.40
N ARG A 145 10.89 -1.19 -11.00
CA ARG A 145 10.57 0.00 -11.82
C ARG A 145 9.25 0.62 -11.40
N GLY A 146 9.15 1.93 -11.62
CA GLY A 146 7.96 2.71 -11.26
C GLY A 146 7.90 3.03 -9.78
N GLY A 147 6.69 3.04 -9.24
CA GLY A 147 6.39 3.41 -7.86
C GLY A 147 4.90 3.63 -7.67
N LEU A 148 4.51 4.10 -6.49
CA LEU A 148 3.12 4.48 -6.22
C LEU A 148 3.09 5.90 -5.66
N SER A 149 2.09 6.66 -6.09
CA SER A 149 1.73 7.92 -5.47
C SER A 149 0.48 7.68 -4.65
N LEU A 150 0.53 8.03 -3.37
CA LEU A 150 -0.49 7.73 -2.38
C LEU A 150 -0.95 9.05 -1.77
N ASP A 151 -2.26 9.26 -1.71
CA ASP A 151 -2.85 10.29 -0.85
C ASP A 151 -3.27 9.65 0.47
N ILE A 152 -2.92 10.30 1.58
CA ILE A 152 -3.32 9.85 2.91
C ILE A 152 -4.06 10.98 3.59
N SER A 153 -5.30 10.70 3.95
CA SER A 153 -6.24 11.69 4.43
C SER A 153 -6.91 11.24 5.72
N PHE A 154 -6.95 12.14 6.72
CA PHE A 154 -7.68 11.89 7.97
C PHE A 154 -9.18 11.87 7.72
N ILE A 155 -9.88 10.89 8.30
CA ILE A 155 -11.35 10.78 8.26
C ILE A 155 -11.88 11.25 9.61
N PRO A 156 -12.56 12.41 9.68
CA PRO A 156 -13.15 12.90 10.92
C PRO A 156 -14.19 11.93 11.46
N ASP A 157 -14.14 11.69 12.77
CA ASP A 157 -15.19 10.97 13.47
C ASP A 157 -16.44 11.86 13.57
N ASN A 158 -17.37 11.67 12.63
CA ASN A 158 -18.64 12.40 12.59
C ASN A 158 -19.56 12.05 13.78
N SER A 159 -19.20 11.06 14.60
CA SER A 159 -19.87 10.71 15.86
C SER A 159 -19.79 11.82 16.92
N SER A 160 -18.92 12.82 16.71
CA SER A 160 -18.77 13.99 17.57
C SER A 160 -19.18 15.32 16.91
N GLN A 161 -19.84 15.29 15.74
CA GLN A 161 -20.57 16.45 15.25
C GLN A 161 -21.79 16.70 16.16
N LYS A 162 -21.55 17.40 17.27
CA LYS A 162 -22.54 18.33 17.78
C LYS A 162 -22.88 19.23 16.60
N VAL A 163 -24.14 19.23 16.17
CA VAL A 163 -24.67 20.12 15.13
C VAL A 163 -24.03 21.50 15.31
N PRO A 164 -23.18 21.96 14.37
CA PRO A 164 -22.58 23.28 14.51
C PRO A 164 -23.69 24.31 14.37
N GLU A 165 -23.73 25.31 15.25
CA GLU A 165 -24.31 26.58 14.84
C GLU A 165 -23.56 27.06 13.58
N PRO A 166 -24.28 27.64 12.60
CA PRO A 166 -23.68 27.98 11.33
C PRO A 166 -22.60 29.04 11.58
N ASN A 167 -21.35 28.67 11.33
CA ASN A 167 -20.20 29.50 10.94
C ASN A 167 -18.91 28.90 11.53
N ASN A 168 -18.24 28.03 10.76
CA ASN A 168 -16.79 28.09 10.53
C ASN A 168 -16.35 26.94 9.61
N LEU A 169 -15.82 27.33 8.45
CA LEU A 169 -15.16 26.46 7.48
C LEU A 169 -13.88 25.89 8.08
N LEU A 170 -13.75 24.57 8.15
CA LEU A 170 -12.51 23.87 8.49
C LEU A 170 -11.86 23.34 7.21
N SER A 171 -10.60 23.68 7.01
CA SER A 171 -9.75 23.18 5.92
C SER A 171 -9.31 21.75 6.21
N VAL A 172 -9.54 20.84 5.27
CA VAL A 172 -8.90 19.51 5.26
C VAL A 172 -7.52 19.65 4.63
N ALA A 173 -6.48 19.24 5.33
CA ALA A 173 -5.13 19.12 4.77
C ALA A 173 -4.94 17.70 4.24
N ALA A 174 -4.88 17.54 2.92
CA ALA A 174 -4.45 16.31 2.26
C ALA A 174 -2.90 16.27 2.25
N ILE A 175 -2.31 15.13 2.60
CA ILE A 175 -0.86 14.92 2.52
C ILE A 175 -0.59 13.89 1.41
N GLY A 176 -0.17 14.39 0.25
CA GLY A 176 0.30 13.53 -0.84
C GLY A 176 1.72 13.03 -0.60
N ILE A 177 1.94 11.72 -0.72
CA ILE A 177 3.26 11.10 -0.62
C ILE A 177 3.54 10.32 -1.89
N THR A 178 4.71 10.57 -2.47
CA THR A 178 5.21 9.80 -3.60
C THR A 178 6.29 8.83 -3.16
N LEU A 179 6.05 7.53 -3.35
CA LEU A 179 7.07 6.49 -3.19
C LEU A 179 7.70 6.19 -4.54
N GLY A 180 8.94 6.64 -4.72
CA GLY A 180 9.74 6.38 -5.91
C GLY A 180 11.03 5.66 -5.58
N LEU A 181 11.35 4.62 -6.34
CA LEU A 181 12.66 3.98 -6.31
C LEU A 181 13.65 4.81 -7.14
N LYS A 182 14.68 5.37 -6.49
CA LYS A 182 15.81 6.01 -7.18
C LYS A 182 16.91 4.97 -7.42
N ARG A 183 17.30 4.80 -8.68
CA ARG A 183 18.50 4.05 -9.07
C ARG A 183 19.73 4.82 -8.56
N LEU A 184 20.45 4.26 -7.59
CA LEU A 184 21.83 4.68 -7.30
C LEU A 184 22.69 4.11 -8.42
N VAL A 185 23.08 4.96 -9.36
CA VAL A 185 24.04 4.59 -10.40
C VAL A 185 25.42 4.75 -9.78
N SER A 186 26.09 3.63 -9.48
CA SER A 186 27.54 3.56 -9.24
C SER A 186 28.26 3.24 -10.54
#